data_AF-A0A7W1IRE8-F1
#
_entry.id   AF-A0A7W1IRE8-F1
#
_cell.length_a   1.000
_cell.length_b   1.000
_cell.length_c   1.000
_cell.angle_alpha   90.00
_cell.angle_beta   90.00
_cell.angle_gamma   90.00
#
_symmetry.space_group_name_H-M   'P 1'
#
loop_
_entity.id
_entity.type
_entity.pdbx_description
1 polymer ?
#
loop_
_entity_poly.entity_id
_entity_poly.type
_entity_poly.pdbx_seq_one_letter_code
_entity_poly.pdbx_strand_id
1 'polypeptide(L)'
;MLRDPISRFVSGFLHDERQGYPRWPKSWSPAERLAFERFASPDDLARSLSSTDTTRRQHAVEAMNELSHVRERMVDWFVSLDYARERLADIWFIAFQESLAADFERLRGLLQLPEAVSLPGDEVRSNRAPRNDGALHEDAIANLKRWFSADYALIALLADRQQAGPEPR
;
A
#
# COMPACT_ATOMS: atom_id res chain seq x y z
N MET A 1 1.85 2.38 10.57
CA MET A 1 0.49 2.27 10.00
C MET A 1 0.59 1.39 8.77
N LEU A 2 -0.26 0.37 8.68
CA LEU A 2 -0.33 -0.57 7.56
C LEU A 2 -1.51 -0.22 6.65
N ARG A 3 -1.52 -0.74 5.43
CA ARG A 3 -2.57 -0.51 4.44
C ARG A 3 -2.74 -1.75 3.58
N ASP A 4 -3.94 -2.02 3.10
CA ASP A 4 -4.18 -3.05 2.09
C ASP A 4 -3.23 -2.88 0.88
N PRO A 5 -2.43 -3.91 0.51
CA PRO A 5 -1.45 -3.82 -0.58
C PRO A 5 -2.06 -3.44 -1.92
N ILE A 6 -3.28 -3.90 -2.24
CA ILE A 6 -3.96 -3.58 -3.50
C ILE A 6 -4.36 -2.11 -3.53
N SER A 7 -4.97 -1.63 -2.45
CA SER A 7 -5.34 -0.23 -2.29
C SER A 7 -4.12 0.69 -2.36
N ARG A 8 -2.97 0.25 -1.81
CA ARG A 8 -1.68 0.93 -1.91
C ARG A 8 -1.18 0.95 -3.36
N PHE A 9 -1.21 -0.19 -4.05
CA PHE A 9 -0.81 -0.32 -5.45
C PHE A 9 -1.58 0.64 -6.37
N VAL A 10 -2.93 0.62 -6.32
CA VAL A 10 -3.77 1.50 -7.14
C VAL A 10 -3.45 2.97 -6.85
N SER A 11 -3.35 3.31 -5.57
CA SER A 11 -3.01 4.67 -5.14
C SER A 11 -1.61 5.11 -5.59
N GLY A 12 -0.64 4.21 -5.57
CA GLY A 12 0.73 4.46 -6.02
C GLY A 12 0.81 4.66 -7.52
N PHE A 13 0.20 3.75 -8.29
CA PHE A 13 0.14 3.86 -9.75
C PHE A 13 -0.46 5.19 -10.20
N LEU A 14 -1.65 5.55 -9.69
CA LEU A 14 -2.33 6.80 -10.05
C LEU A 14 -1.61 8.06 -9.53
N HIS A 15 -0.73 7.93 -8.54
CA HIS A 15 0.13 9.03 -8.10
C HIS A 15 1.30 9.22 -9.05
N ASP A 16 2.00 8.13 -9.36
CA ASP A 16 3.16 8.12 -10.25
C ASP A 16 2.75 8.57 -11.66
N GLU A 17 1.59 8.11 -12.18
CA GLU A 17 1.04 8.52 -13.47
C GLU A 17 0.81 10.04 -13.54
N ARG A 18 0.31 10.63 -12.46
CA ARG A 18 0.09 12.08 -12.39
C ARG A 18 1.33 12.85 -11.99
N GLN A 19 2.54 12.26 -12.01
CA GLN A 19 3.79 12.97 -11.79
C GLN A 19 3.84 13.74 -10.46
N GLY A 20 3.15 13.23 -9.42
CA GLY A 20 3.08 13.87 -8.11
C GLY A 20 2.21 15.13 -8.02
N TYR A 21 1.49 15.49 -9.10
CA TYR A 21 0.51 16.56 -9.06
C TYR A 21 -0.66 16.23 -8.09
N PRO A 22 -1.23 17.24 -7.40
CA PRO A 22 -0.96 18.68 -7.55
C PRO A 22 0.16 19.22 -6.64
N ARG A 23 0.74 18.41 -5.75
CA ARG A 23 1.61 18.92 -4.67
C ARG A 23 3.10 18.96 -5.00
N TRP A 24 3.61 17.96 -5.71
CA TRP A 24 5.04 17.75 -5.88
C TRP A 24 5.35 17.30 -7.32
N PRO A 25 5.30 18.23 -8.30
CA PRO A 25 5.52 17.88 -9.69
C PRO A 25 6.93 17.30 -9.89
N LYS A 26 6.99 16.10 -10.47
CA LYS A 26 8.23 15.38 -10.80
C LYS A 26 8.10 14.77 -12.18
N SER A 27 9.08 15.01 -13.04
CA SER A 27 9.16 14.30 -14.33
C SER A 27 9.34 12.81 -14.12
N TRP A 28 8.63 12.01 -14.92
CA TRP A 28 8.91 10.58 -15.00
C TRP A 28 10.37 10.30 -15.32
N SER A 29 10.96 9.36 -14.60
CA SER A 29 12.16 8.65 -15.00
C SER A 29 11.94 7.91 -16.34
N PRO A 30 13.02 7.52 -17.04
CA PRO A 30 12.89 6.72 -18.26
C PRO A 30 12.08 5.43 -18.06
N ALA A 31 12.23 4.77 -16.91
CA ALA A 31 11.50 3.55 -16.59
C ALA A 31 10.01 3.80 -16.30
N GLU A 32 9.69 4.87 -15.54
CA GLU A 32 8.29 5.30 -15.32
C GLU A 32 7.61 5.65 -16.66
N ARG A 33 8.28 6.41 -17.53
CA ARG A 33 7.74 6.75 -18.85
C ARG A 33 7.43 5.50 -19.66
N LEU A 34 8.37 4.57 -19.73
CA LEU A 34 8.19 3.32 -20.46
C LEU A 34 7.05 2.47 -19.88
N ALA A 35 6.87 2.45 -18.56
CA ALA A 35 5.76 1.77 -17.92
C ALA A 35 4.41 2.39 -18.31
N PHE A 36 4.28 3.71 -18.25
CA PHE A 36 3.03 4.41 -18.60
C PHE A 36 2.71 4.43 -20.10
N GLU A 37 3.73 4.28 -20.96
CA GLU A 37 3.52 4.04 -22.40
C GLU A 37 2.96 2.62 -22.67
N ARG A 38 3.27 1.65 -21.80
CA ARG A 38 2.90 0.23 -21.98
C ARG A 38 1.60 -0.16 -21.29
N PHE A 39 1.28 0.49 -20.17
CA PHE A 39 0.14 0.14 -19.32
C PHE A 39 -0.74 1.37 -19.10
N ALA A 40 -1.95 1.30 -19.64
CA ALA A 40 -2.90 2.43 -19.60
C ALA A 40 -3.65 2.57 -18.27
N SER A 41 -3.56 1.58 -17.38
CA SER A 41 -4.27 1.56 -16.11
C SER A 41 -3.59 0.63 -15.10
N PRO A 42 -3.88 0.78 -13.79
CA PRO A 42 -3.41 -0.19 -12.79
C PRO A 42 -3.95 -1.61 -13.05
N ASP A 43 -5.16 -1.73 -13.58
CA ASP A 43 -5.74 -3.02 -13.98
C ASP A 43 -4.93 -3.68 -15.11
N ASP A 44 -4.58 -2.90 -16.13
CA ASP A 44 -3.82 -3.40 -17.28
C ASP A 44 -2.44 -3.92 -16.87
N LEU A 45 -1.73 -3.18 -16.02
CA LEU A 45 -0.48 -3.63 -15.42
C LEU A 45 -0.67 -4.93 -14.62
N ALA A 46 -1.66 -4.95 -13.72
CA ALA A 46 -1.90 -6.09 -12.84
C ALA A 46 -2.29 -7.37 -13.60
N ARG A 47 -3.14 -7.28 -14.62
CA ARG A 47 -3.52 -8.44 -15.48
C ARG A 47 -2.34 -8.94 -16.30
N SER A 48 -1.48 -8.03 -16.74
CA SER A 48 -0.31 -8.36 -17.56
C SER A 48 0.71 -9.24 -16.84
N LEU A 49 0.72 -9.28 -15.51
CA LEU A 49 1.56 -10.18 -14.70
C LEU A 49 1.32 -11.68 -14.98
N SER A 50 0.14 -12.04 -15.49
CA SER A 50 -0.18 -13.41 -15.91
C SER A 50 -0.46 -13.52 -17.41
N SER A 51 -0.01 -12.55 -18.22
CA SER A 51 -0.21 -12.60 -19.67
C SER A 51 0.46 -13.83 -20.28
N THR A 52 -0.18 -14.41 -21.31
CA THR A 52 0.42 -15.48 -22.13
C THR A 52 1.52 -14.95 -23.04
N ASP A 53 1.48 -13.65 -23.37
CA ASP A 53 2.57 -12.96 -24.04
C ASP A 53 3.71 -12.75 -23.04
N THR A 54 4.83 -13.44 -23.28
CA THR A 54 6.01 -13.40 -22.40
C THR A 54 6.66 -12.02 -22.37
N THR A 55 6.64 -11.27 -23.47
CA THR A 55 7.17 -9.90 -23.52
C THR A 55 6.31 -8.97 -22.68
N ARG A 56 4.98 -9.05 -22.83
CA ARG A 56 4.05 -8.26 -22.01
C ARG A 56 4.19 -8.58 -20.52
N ARG A 57 4.32 -9.86 -20.18
CA ARG A 57 4.53 -10.31 -18.79
C ARG A 57 5.84 -9.78 -18.21
N GLN A 58 6.93 -9.85 -18.98
CA GLN A 58 8.23 -9.32 -18.57
C GLN A 58 8.17 -7.81 -18.32
N HIS A 59 7.54 -7.06 -19.23
CA HIS A 59 7.34 -5.62 -19.04
C HIS A 59 6.51 -5.28 -17.79
N ALA A 60 5.53 -6.12 -17.44
CA ALA A 60 4.72 -5.92 -16.24
C ALA A 60 5.57 -6.13 -14.97
N VAL A 61 6.40 -7.18 -14.96
CA VAL A 61 7.35 -7.43 -13.87
C VAL A 61 8.34 -6.28 -13.71
N GLU A 62 8.88 -5.74 -14.81
CA GLU A 62 9.74 -4.56 -14.79
C GLU A 62 9.03 -3.35 -14.21
N ALA A 63 7.83 -3.03 -14.70
CA ALA A 63 7.04 -1.90 -14.20
C ALA A 63 6.74 -2.04 -12.70
N MET A 64 6.41 -3.24 -12.21
CA MET A 64 6.20 -3.49 -10.78
C MET A 64 7.44 -3.22 -9.91
N ASN A 65 8.65 -3.32 -10.48
CA ASN A 65 9.91 -3.09 -9.77
C ASN A 65 10.48 -1.68 -9.93
N GLU A 66 10.06 -0.94 -10.96
CA GLU A 66 10.61 0.37 -11.31
C GLU A 66 9.71 1.55 -10.91
N LEU A 67 8.39 1.37 -10.93
CA LEU A 67 7.44 2.43 -10.56
C LEU A 67 7.58 2.77 -9.07
N SER A 68 7.81 4.05 -8.76
CA SER A 68 8.28 4.52 -7.45
C SER A 68 7.43 4.03 -6.28
N HIS A 69 6.11 4.22 -6.32
CA HIS A 69 5.22 3.82 -5.23
C HIS A 69 4.69 2.39 -5.35
N VAL A 70 4.71 1.84 -6.56
CA VAL A 70 4.28 0.46 -6.83
C VAL A 70 5.31 -0.54 -6.31
N ARG A 71 6.61 -0.25 -6.48
CA ARG A 71 7.71 -1.16 -6.11
C ARG A 71 7.96 -1.28 -4.61
N GLU A 72 7.53 -0.28 -3.84
CA GLU A 72 7.66 -0.32 -2.39
C GLU A 72 6.89 -1.54 -1.86
N ARG A 73 7.43 -2.27 -0.89
CA ARG A 73 6.71 -3.33 -0.15
C ARG A 73 6.76 -3.03 1.33
N MET A 74 5.67 -3.30 2.04
CA MET A 74 5.63 -3.04 3.49
C MET A 74 6.58 -3.96 4.25
N VAL A 75 6.76 -5.20 3.77
CA VAL A 75 7.72 -6.15 4.35
C VAL A 75 9.16 -5.63 4.33
N ASP A 76 9.53 -4.81 3.35
CA ASP A 76 10.88 -4.26 3.24
C ASP A 76 11.21 -3.33 4.42
N TRP A 77 10.20 -2.73 5.06
CA TRP A 77 10.38 -1.85 6.23
C TRP A 77 10.70 -2.64 7.51
N PHE A 78 10.40 -3.94 7.49
CA PHE A 78 10.71 -4.87 8.58
C PHE A 78 11.92 -5.74 8.25
N VAL A 79 12.66 -5.47 7.16
CA VAL A 79 13.76 -6.30 6.65
C VAL A 79 13.28 -7.67 6.14
N SER A 80 12.52 -8.42 6.94
CA SER A 80 11.90 -9.70 6.60
C SER A 80 10.69 -9.97 7.51
N LEU A 81 9.88 -10.96 7.13
CA LEU A 81 8.77 -11.44 7.97
C LEU A 81 9.27 -12.06 9.28
N ASP A 82 10.43 -12.72 9.27
CA ASP A 82 11.00 -13.35 10.46
C ASP A 82 11.50 -12.30 11.45
N TYR A 83 12.18 -11.26 10.97
CA TYR A 83 12.55 -10.13 11.81
C TYR A 83 11.32 -9.42 12.38
N ALA A 84 10.26 -9.24 11.58
CA ALA A 84 8.99 -8.70 12.10
C ALA A 84 8.45 -9.52 13.27
N ARG A 85 8.51 -10.86 13.18
CA ARG A 85 8.06 -11.78 14.23
C ARG A 85 8.89 -11.66 15.50
N GLU A 86 10.21 -11.59 15.38
CA GLU A 86 11.13 -11.41 16.52
C GLU A 86 10.90 -10.10 17.27
N ARG A 87 10.41 -9.06 16.56
CA ARG A 87 10.19 -7.72 17.11
C ARG A 87 8.74 -7.44 17.54
N LEU A 88 7.84 -8.43 17.51
CA LEU A 88 6.42 -8.23 17.85
C LEU A 88 6.20 -7.72 19.27
N ALA A 89 7.06 -8.10 20.21
CA ALA A 89 6.99 -7.65 21.59
C ALA A 89 7.37 -6.17 21.75
N ASP A 90 8.20 -5.64 20.84
CA ASP A 90 8.67 -4.26 20.86
C ASP A 90 7.71 -3.27 20.20
N ILE A 91 6.74 -3.77 19.43
CA ILE A 91 5.74 -2.95 18.77
C ILE A 91 4.66 -2.60 19.80
N TRP A 92 4.68 -1.34 20.25
CA TRP A 92 3.73 -0.84 21.24
C TRP A 92 2.31 -0.64 20.68
N PHE A 93 2.20 -0.24 19.41
CA PHE A 93 0.91 0.04 18.79
C PHE A 93 0.93 -0.27 17.30
N ILE A 94 -0.16 -0.87 16.81
CA ILE A 94 -0.38 -1.21 15.41
C ILE A 94 -1.64 -0.49 14.96
N ALA A 95 -1.61 0.12 13.77
CA ALA A 95 -2.74 0.79 13.17
C ALA A 95 -2.84 0.48 11.68
N PHE A 96 -4.05 0.47 11.15
CA PHE A 96 -4.39 0.28 9.74
C PHE A 96 -5.06 1.51 9.17
N GLN A 97 -4.79 1.82 7.91
CA GLN A 97 -5.41 2.95 7.23
C GLN A 97 -6.93 2.77 7.09
N GLU A 98 -7.37 1.52 6.89
CA GLU A 98 -8.77 1.14 6.70
C GLU A 98 -9.61 1.35 7.97
N SER A 99 -8.97 1.24 9.14
CA SER A 99 -9.59 1.49 10.46
C SER A 99 -9.00 2.73 11.15
N LEU A 100 -8.38 3.66 10.39
CA LEU A 100 -7.60 4.78 10.94
C LEU A 100 -8.34 5.58 12.02
N ALA A 101 -9.62 5.88 11.81
CA ALA A 101 -10.42 6.62 12.79
C ALA A 101 -10.55 5.85 14.11
N ALA A 102 -10.92 4.57 14.05
CA ALA A 102 -11.04 3.73 15.24
C ALA A 102 -9.68 3.48 15.91
N ASP A 103 -8.63 3.31 15.11
CA ASP A 103 -7.27 3.08 15.60
C ASP A 103 -6.73 4.34 16.29
N PHE A 104 -7.01 5.52 15.73
CA PHE A 104 -6.66 6.79 16.34
C PHE A 104 -7.34 6.98 17.70
N GLU A 105 -8.62 6.63 17.83
CA GLU A 105 -9.31 6.68 19.12
C GLU A 105 -8.68 5.77 20.17
N ARG A 106 -8.26 4.56 19.78
CA ARG A 106 -7.51 3.66 20.68
C ARG A 106 -6.17 4.26 21.08
N LEU A 107 -5.42 4.80 20.12
CA LEU A 107 -4.13 5.47 20.37
C LEU A 107 -4.29 6.65 21.34
N ARG A 108 -5.35 7.45 21.14
CA ARG A 108 -5.69 8.61 21.99
C ARG A 108 -5.89 8.18 23.44
N GLY A 109 -6.64 7.10 23.66
CA GLY A 109 -6.84 6.51 24.99
C GLY A 109 -5.54 5.98 25.61
N LEU A 110 -4.72 5.27 24.84
CA LEU A 110 -3.42 4.74 25.30
C LEU A 110 -2.43 5.85 25.71
N LEU A 111 -2.44 6.97 24.98
CA LEU A 111 -1.59 8.13 25.24
C LEU A 111 -2.21 9.13 26.23
N GLN A 112 -3.44 8.90 26.68
CA GLN A 112 -4.20 9.83 27.54
C GLN A 112 -4.28 11.25 26.96
N LEU A 113 -4.44 11.35 25.64
CA LEU A 113 -4.52 12.64 24.96
C LEU A 113 -5.88 13.33 25.21
N PRO A 114 -5.92 14.68 25.22
CA PRO A 114 -7.17 15.42 25.40
C PRO A 114 -8.21 15.14 24.31
N GLU A 115 -9.49 15.29 24.64
CA GLU A 115 -10.59 15.03 23.71
C GLU A 115 -10.55 15.93 22.45
N ALA A 116 -10.02 17.15 22.60
CA ALA A 116 -9.88 18.12 21.52
C ALA A 116 -8.90 17.68 20.40
N VAL A 117 -8.09 16.65 20.64
CA VAL A 117 -7.17 16.10 19.64
C VAL A 117 -7.94 15.12 18.75
N SER A 118 -8.11 15.49 17.48
CA SER A 118 -8.87 14.71 16.48
C SER A 118 -8.11 14.60 15.15
N LEU A 119 -8.48 13.62 14.34
CA LEU A 119 -7.96 13.52 12.96
C LEU A 119 -8.49 14.71 12.13
N PRO A 120 -7.69 15.21 11.16
CA PRO A 120 -8.16 16.25 10.24
C PRO A 120 -9.39 15.77 9.46
N GLY A 121 -10.49 16.52 9.52
CA GLY A 121 -11.75 16.17 8.84
C GLY A 121 -11.85 16.61 7.37
N ASP A 122 -10.78 17.12 6.77
CA ASP A 122 -10.83 17.75 5.45
C ASP A 122 -10.63 16.74 4.31
N GLU A 123 -11.72 16.38 3.63
CA GLU A 123 -11.74 15.45 2.49
C GLU A 123 -10.89 15.94 1.30
N VAL A 124 -10.69 17.26 1.15
CA VAL A 124 -9.92 17.86 0.03
C VAL A 124 -8.41 17.71 0.23
N ARG A 125 -7.93 17.62 1.48
CA ARG A 125 -6.51 17.41 1.81
C ARG A 125 -6.07 15.94 1.77
N SER A 126 -7.00 15.01 1.58
CA SER A 126 -6.75 13.57 1.72
C SER A 126 -6.15 12.89 0.48
N ASN A 127 -5.78 13.63 -0.58
CA ASN A 127 -5.19 13.10 -1.82
C ASN A 127 -5.94 11.87 -2.38
N ARG A 128 -7.27 11.82 -2.24
CA ARG A 128 -8.08 10.74 -2.81
C ARG A 128 -8.15 10.91 -4.32
N ALA A 129 -7.66 9.93 -5.07
CA ALA A 129 -7.90 9.85 -6.50
C ALA A 129 -9.43 9.74 -6.76
N PRO A 130 -9.95 10.26 -7.87
CA PRO A 130 -11.34 10.04 -8.27
C PRO A 130 -11.68 8.54 -8.26
N ARG A 131 -12.83 8.19 -7.70
CA ARG A 131 -13.21 6.83 -7.26
C ARG A 131 -13.28 5.78 -8.38
N ASN A 132 -13.19 6.17 -9.66
CA ASN A 132 -13.45 5.30 -10.81
C ASN A 132 -12.21 4.96 -11.67
N ASP A 133 -11.03 5.53 -11.40
CA ASP A 133 -9.87 5.37 -12.31
C ASP A 133 -9.01 4.14 -11.96
N GLY A 134 -9.42 3.33 -10.99
CA GLY A 134 -8.62 2.24 -10.40
C GLY A 134 -9.38 0.95 -10.12
N ALA A 135 -10.52 0.72 -10.77
CA ALA A 135 -11.23 -0.55 -10.66
C ALA A 135 -10.37 -1.70 -11.21
N LEU A 136 -10.33 -2.82 -10.48
CA LEU A 136 -9.54 -3.99 -10.85
C LEU A 136 -10.45 -5.18 -11.12
N HIS A 137 -10.15 -5.93 -12.16
CA HIS A 137 -10.75 -7.22 -12.44
C HIS A 137 -10.25 -8.30 -11.47
N GLU A 138 -10.98 -9.41 -11.38
CA GLU A 138 -10.67 -10.50 -10.45
C GLU A 138 -9.28 -11.13 -10.71
N ASP A 139 -8.87 -11.24 -11.98
CA ASP A 139 -7.57 -11.74 -12.37
C ASP A 139 -6.43 -10.77 -11.98
N ALA A 140 -6.64 -9.45 -12.14
CA ALA A 140 -5.74 -8.42 -11.60
C ALA A 140 -5.59 -8.55 -10.08
N ILE A 141 -6.70 -8.67 -9.35
CA ILE A 141 -6.69 -8.83 -7.89
C ILE A 141 -5.92 -10.10 -7.49
N ALA A 142 -6.16 -11.23 -8.17
CA ALA A 142 -5.46 -12.48 -7.92
C ALA A 142 -3.94 -12.36 -8.19
N ASN A 143 -3.55 -11.68 -9.26
CA ASN A 143 -2.15 -11.40 -9.56
C ASN A 143 -1.48 -10.56 -8.47
N LEU A 144 -2.13 -9.48 -8.03
CA LEU A 144 -1.60 -8.61 -6.99
C LEU A 144 -1.51 -9.32 -5.63
N LYS A 145 -2.49 -10.16 -5.27
CA LYS A 145 -2.41 -10.98 -4.05
C LYS A 145 -1.23 -11.94 -4.05
N ARG A 146 -0.90 -12.52 -5.22
CA ARG A 146 0.31 -13.35 -5.37
C ARG A 146 1.57 -12.50 -5.25
N TRP A 147 1.63 -11.37 -5.96
CA TRP A 147 2.77 -10.46 -5.96
C TRP A 147 3.09 -9.94 -4.56
N PHE A 148 2.07 -9.48 -3.83
CA PHE A 148 2.19 -8.92 -2.48
C PHE A 148 1.94 -9.96 -1.37
N SER A 149 2.17 -11.25 -1.64
CA SER A 149 1.93 -12.33 -0.68
C SER A 149 2.70 -12.14 0.65
N ALA A 150 3.94 -11.67 0.58
CA ALA A 150 4.74 -11.36 1.77
C ALA A 150 4.16 -10.18 2.59
N ASP A 151 3.64 -9.15 1.93
CA ASP A 151 2.97 -8.02 2.59
C ASP A 151 1.68 -8.49 3.28
N TYR A 152 0.91 -9.38 2.64
CA TYR A 152 -0.28 -9.98 3.26
C TYR A 152 0.07 -10.86 4.46
N ALA A 153 1.16 -11.62 4.40
CA ALA A 153 1.64 -12.40 5.54
C ALA A 153 2.06 -11.51 6.71
N LEU A 154 2.74 -10.39 6.44
CA LEU A 154 3.09 -9.38 7.45
C LEU A 154 1.83 -8.76 8.07
N ILE A 155 0.85 -8.38 7.25
CA ILE A 155 -0.41 -7.79 7.72
C ILE A 155 -1.14 -8.76 8.65
N ALA A 156 -1.24 -10.04 8.28
CA ALA A 156 -1.88 -11.05 9.12
C ALA A 156 -1.18 -11.17 10.47
N LEU A 157 0.15 -11.28 10.47
CA LEU A 157 0.97 -11.35 11.69
C LEU A 157 0.72 -10.15 12.62
N LEU A 158 0.67 -8.94 12.06
CA LEU A 158 0.49 -7.70 12.82
C LEU A 158 -0.97 -7.50 13.26
N ALA A 159 -1.94 -7.96 12.47
CA ALA A 159 -3.36 -7.93 12.83
C ALA A 159 -3.65 -8.85 14.03
N ASP A 160 -3.11 -10.08 14.03
CA ASP A 160 -3.23 -11.01 15.15
C ASP A 160 -2.65 -10.40 16.44
N ARG A 161 -1.48 -9.76 16.33
CA ARG A 161 -0.84 -9.04 17.44
C ARG A 161 -1.65 -7.86 17.96
N GLN A 162 -2.32 -7.12 17.08
CA GLN A 162 -3.19 -6.00 17.45
C GLN A 162 -4.42 -6.49 18.24
N GLN A 163 -5.00 -7.63 17.85
CA GLN A 163 -6.16 -8.23 18.52
C GLN A 163 -5.82 -8.84 19.89
N ALA A 164 -4.62 -9.41 20.04
CA ALA A 164 -4.15 -9.97 21.31
C ALA A 164 -3.95 -8.91 22.42
N GLY A 165 -3.84 -7.62 22.07
CA GLY A 165 -3.56 -6.54 23.02
C GLY A 165 -2.11 -6.57 23.54
N PRO A 166 -1.64 -5.53 24.25
CA PRO A 166 -0.30 -5.53 24.83
C PRO A 166 -0.18 -6.64 25.88
N GLU A 167 0.92 -7.39 25.86
CA GLU A 167 1.25 -8.30 26.97
C GLU A 167 1.42 -7.46 28.26
N PRO A 168 0.86 -7.92 29.39
CA PRO A 168 1.12 -7.26 30.67
C PRO A 168 2.62 -7.32 30.98
N ARG A 169 3.22 -6.16 31.25
CA ARG A 169 4.59 -6.05 31.76
C ARG A 169 4.65 -6.36 33.25
#